data_AF-A0A842WTH5-F1
#
_entry.id   AF-A0A842WTH5-F1
#
_cell.length_a   1.000
_cell.length_b   1.000
_cell.length_c   1.000
_cell.angle_alpha   90.00
_cell.angle_beta   90.00
_cell.angle_gamma   90.00
#
_symmetry.space_group_name_H-M   'P 1'
#
loop_
_entity.id
_entity.type
_entity.pdbx_description
1 polymer ?
#
loop_
_entity_poly.entity_id
_entity_poly.type
_entity_poly.pdbx_seq_one_letter_code
_entity_poly.pdbx_strand_id
1 'polypeptide(L)'
;MEMKGSRNSAILFFVSGLLLIIQAGISGFGFDDGIGALAAGGFALVMFLVMIMAYVGGLSAVMDTTIIRTNNYDGTETITSYTRDTGERVQATPCCGICAGIGIIIVAAMFGEGLGDLMVYLIPGFAAGVIAMIAAIVFALEYKGPWTGTAY
;
A
#
# COMPACT_ATOMS: atom_id res chain seq x y z
N MET A 1 -12.30 -14.75 2.27
CA MET A 1 -11.88 -13.90 1.15
C MET A 1 -10.77 -14.62 0.41
N GLU A 2 -11.00 -14.91 -0.86
CA GLU A 2 -10.00 -15.53 -1.73
C GLU A 2 -8.89 -14.51 -2.04
N MET A 3 -7.63 -14.95 -1.93
CA MET A 3 -6.48 -14.06 -1.96
C MET A 3 -6.09 -13.73 -3.41
N LYS A 4 -6.21 -12.46 -3.81
CA LYS A 4 -5.93 -12.00 -5.19
C LYS A 4 -4.64 -11.20 -5.31
N GLY A 5 -4.01 -10.83 -4.19
CA GLY A 5 -2.74 -10.09 -4.15
C GLY A 5 -1.55 -10.93 -3.67
N SER A 6 -0.51 -10.30 -3.12
CA SER A 6 0.70 -10.98 -2.61
C SER A 6 0.65 -11.18 -1.11
N ARG A 7 0.84 -12.44 -0.68
CA ARG A 7 0.89 -12.82 0.74
C ARG A 7 2.15 -12.32 1.42
N ASN A 8 3.27 -12.38 0.71
CA ASN A 8 4.55 -11.98 1.27
C ASN A 8 4.61 -10.46 1.46
N SER A 9 4.08 -9.68 0.52
CA SER A 9 3.99 -8.22 0.70
C SER A 9 3.04 -7.84 1.83
N ALA A 10 1.90 -8.53 1.97
CA ALA A 10 0.95 -8.26 3.06
C ALA A 10 1.60 -8.52 4.44
N ILE A 11 2.38 -9.60 4.56
CA ILE A 11 3.15 -9.89 5.78
C ILE A 11 4.19 -8.78 6.04
N LEU A 12 4.89 -8.31 5.01
CA LEU A 12 5.90 -7.25 5.18
C LEU A 12 5.26 -5.91 5.59
N PHE A 13 4.09 -5.55 5.04
CA PHE A 13 3.33 -4.38 5.50
C PHE A 13 2.85 -4.53 6.95
N PHE A 14 2.44 -5.73 7.35
CA PHE A 14 2.10 -6.02 8.74
C PHE A 14 3.30 -5.86 9.69
N VAL A 15 4.46 -6.40 9.30
CA VAL A 15 5.71 -6.26 10.09
C VAL A 15 6.13 -4.79 10.18
N SER A 16 6.04 -4.03 9.09
CA SER A 16 6.31 -2.58 9.09
C SER A 16 5.34 -1.83 10.03
N GLY A 17 4.04 -2.13 9.97
CA GLY A 17 3.04 -1.56 10.88
C GLY A 17 3.31 -1.85 12.37
N LEU A 18 3.73 -3.08 12.70
CA LEU A 18 4.10 -3.45 14.08
C LEU A 18 5.33 -2.68 14.57
N LEU A 19 6.36 -2.54 13.73
CA LEU A 19 7.55 -1.75 14.09
C LEU A 19 7.21 -0.28 14.33
N LEU A 20 6.26 0.28 13.59
CA LEU A 20 5.76 1.64 13.82
C LEU A 20 4.94 1.76 15.10
N ILE A 21 4.19 0.73 15.50
CA ILE A 21 3.53 0.70 16.82
C ILE A 21 4.58 0.68 17.94
N ILE A 22 5.63 -0.13 17.80
CA ILE A 22 6.74 -0.16 18.76
C ILE A 22 7.42 1.21 18.82
N GLN A 23 7.67 1.84 17.67
CA GLN A 23 8.22 3.19 17.58
C GLN A 23 7.28 4.21 18.25
N ALA A 24 5.96 4.10 18.08
CA ALA A 24 4.99 4.98 18.72
C ALA A 24 5.03 4.83 20.25
N GLY A 25 5.17 3.60 20.76
CA GLY A 25 5.35 3.33 22.18
C GLY A 25 6.63 3.95 22.73
N ILE A 26 7.78 3.68 22.09
CA ILE A 26 9.07 4.26 22.48
C ILE A 26 9.01 5.78 22.46
N SER A 27 8.43 6.37 21.41
CA SER A 27 8.30 7.82 21.29
C SER A 27 7.33 8.42 22.31
N GLY A 28 6.30 7.68 22.74
CA GLY A 28 5.35 8.15 23.75
C GLY A 28 5.90 8.14 25.17
N PHE A 29 6.89 7.28 25.46
CA PHE A 29 7.61 7.26 26.74
C PHE A 29 8.90 8.09 26.72
N GLY A 30 9.50 8.31 25.55
CA GLY A 30 10.79 8.96 25.39
C GLY A 30 10.76 10.44 25.02
N PHE A 31 9.63 10.97 24.51
CA PHE A 31 9.51 12.38 24.11
C PHE A 31 8.25 13.03 24.67
N ASP A 32 8.42 14.18 25.33
CA ASP A 32 7.33 14.92 25.99
C ASP A 32 6.33 15.55 25.01
N ASP A 33 6.73 15.81 23.77
CA ASP A 33 5.89 16.51 22.79
C ASP A 33 4.81 15.62 22.16
N GLY A 34 4.93 14.28 22.27
CA GLY A 34 3.96 13.31 21.72
C GLY A 34 3.83 13.28 20.18
N ILE A 35 4.44 14.23 19.46
CA ILE A 35 4.38 14.35 18.00
C ILE A 35 4.97 13.12 17.31
N GLY A 36 6.08 12.59 17.82
CA GLY A 36 6.70 11.37 17.29
C GLY A 36 5.81 10.13 17.44
N ALA A 37 5.06 10.03 18.54
CA ALA A 37 4.11 8.95 18.76
C ALA A 37 2.88 9.07 17.83
N LEU A 38 2.39 10.31 17.63
CA LEU A 38 1.29 10.58 16.70
C LEU A 38 1.68 10.26 15.24
N ALA A 39 2.86 10.69 14.81
CA ALA A 39 3.36 10.42 13.45
C ALA A 39 3.55 8.92 13.23
N ALA A 40 4.22 8.22 14.16
CA ALA A 40 4.42 6.77 14.07
C ALA A 40 3.09 6.00 14.08
N GLY A 41 2.11 6.42 14.90
CA GLY A 41 0.77 5.84 14.91
C GLY A 41 0.00 6.08 13.60
N GLY A 42 0.08 7.28 13.03
CA GLY A 42 -0.51 7.61 11.74
C GLY A 42 0.07 6.76 10.60
N PHE A 43 1.40 6.63 10.54
CA PHE A 43 2.05 5.76 9.56
C PHE A 43 1.73 4.27 9.78
N ALA A 44 1.61 3.82 11.03
CA ALA A 44 1.20 2.43 11.33
C ALA A 44 -0.17 2.13 10.74
N LEU A 45 -1.13 3.04 10.91
CA LEU A 45 -2.48 2.90 10.35
C LEU A 45 -2.47 2.82 8.82
N VAL A 46 -1.67 3.65 8.16
CA VAL A 46 -1.47 3.59 6.71
C VAL A 46 -0.88 2.23 6.30
N MET A 47 0.10 1.69 7.03
CA MET A 47 0.67 0.37 6.73
C MET A 47 -0.36 -0.76 6.85
N PHE A 48 -1.27 -0.71 7.82
CA PHE A 48 -2.36 -1.68 7.91
C PHE A 48 -3.39 -1.55 6.79
N LEU A 49 -3.69 -0.34 6.33
CA LEU A 49 -4.53 -0.13 5.14
C LEU A 49 -3.85 -0.72 3.90
N VAL A 50 -2.56 -0.46 3.71
CA VAL A 50 -1.79 -0.98 2.58
C VAL A 50 -1.64 -2.51 2.67
N MET A 51 -1.54 -3.09 3.88
CA MET A 51 -1.62 -4.55 4.08
C MET A 51 -2.92 -5.14 3.52
N ILE A 52 -4.07 -4.52 3.84
CA ILE A 52 -5.38 -4.98 3.35
C ILE A 52 -5.43 -4.85 1.82
N MET A 53 -4.96 -3.73 1.27
CA MET A 53 -4.90 -3.55 -0.18
C MET A 53 -3.96 -4.55 -0.85
N ALA A 54 -2.82 -4.88 -0.24
CA ALA A 54 -1.89 -5.89 -0.72
C ALA A 54 -2.50 -7.30 -0.67
N TYR A 55 -3.31 -7.60 0.34
CA TYR A 55 -3.99 -8.88 0.49
C TYR A 55 -5.13 -9.06 -0.53
N VAL A 56 -5.95 -8.01 -0.70
CA VAL A 56 -7.09 -8.00 -1.62
C VAL A 56 -6.64 -7.81 -3.07
N GLY A 57 -5.42 -7.32 -3.31
CA GLY A 57 -4.93 -7.00 -4.65
C GLY A 57 -5.61 -5.75 -5.20
N GLY A 58 -5.63 -4.68 -4.40
CA GLY A 58 -6.25 -3.39 -4.71
C GLY A 58 -5.64 -2.76 -5.96
N LEU A 59 -6.20 -3.12 -7.11
CA LEU A 59 -5.77 -2.65 -8.41
C LEU A 59 -6.98 -2.05 -9.12
N SER A 60 -6.87 -0.77 -9.46
CA SER A 60 -7.70 -0.18 -10.51
C SER A 60 -7.01 -0.47 -11.83
N ALA A 61 -7.47 -1.52 -12.51
CA ALA A 61 -7.15 -1.70 -13.92
C ALA A 61 -7.93 -0.62 -14.68
N VAL A 62 -7.26 0.15 -15.52
CA VAL A 62 -7.97 1.08 -16.40
C VAL A 62 -8.62 0.24 -17.48
N MET A 63 -9.94 0.30 -17.54
CA MET A 63 -10.74 -0.44 -18.51
C MET A 63 -11.36 0.54 -19.49
N ASP A 64 -11.20 0.27 -20.77
CA ASP A 64 -11.96 0.96 -21.80
C ASP A 64 -13.28 0.20 -21.99
N THR A 65 -14.40 0.83 -21.64
CA THR A 65 -15.73 0.21 -21.74
C THR A 65 -16.52 0.94 -22.80
N THR A 66 -16.72 0.29 -23.95
CA THR A 66 -17.57 0.80 -25.02
C THR A 66 -18.96 0.18 -24.90
N ILE A 67 -20.00 1.00 -24.82
CA ILE A 67 -21.39 0.54 -24.79
C ILE A 67 -22.02 0.85 -26.14
N ILE A 68 -22.37 -0.19 -26.89
CA ILE A 68 -23.12 -0.09 -28.13
C ILE A 68 -24.59 -0.37 -27.83
N ARG A 69 -25.45 0.56 -28.24
CA ARG A 69 -26.90 0.47 -28.11
C ARG A 69 -27.49 0.31 -29.51
N THR A 70 -28.19 -0.80 -29.73
CA THR A 70 -28.81 -1.10 -31.03
C THR A 70 -30.31 -1.24 -30.83
N ASN A 71 -31.09 -0.35 -31.45
CA ASN A 71 -32.54 -0.48 -31.48
C ASN A 71 -32.92 -1.60 -32.44
N ASN A 72 -33.66 -2.58 -31.93
CA ASN A 72 -34.16 -3.70 -32.69
C ASN A 72 -35.45 -3.32 -33.44
N TYR A 73 -35.75 -4.07 -34.50
CA TYR A 73 -36.97 -3.87 -35.31
C TYR A 73 -38.28 -4.11 -34.55
N ASP A 74 -38.24 -4.81 -33.43
CA ASP A 74 -39.37 -5.07 -32.55
C ASP A 74 -39.60 -3.97 -31.49
N GLY A 75 -38.82 -2.88 -31.53
CA GLY A 75 -38.89 -1.79 -30.58
C GLY A 75 -38.13 -2.04 -29.27
N THR A 76 -37.43 -3.17 -29.14
CA THR A 76 -36.52 -3.43 -28.01
C THR A 76 -35.13 -2.84 -28.24
N GLU A 77 -34.36 -2.61 -27.17
CA GLU A 77 -32.97 -2.11 -27.27
C GLU A 77 -32.00 -3.21 -26.84
N THR A 78 -31.06 -3.57 -27.72
CA THR A 78 -29.94 -4.46 -27.37
C THR A 78 -28.77 -3.61 -26.90
N ILE A 79 -28.32 -3.83 -25.67
CA ILE A 79 -27.12 -3.19 -25.11
C ILE A 79 -25.98 -4.19 -25.14
N THR A 80 -24.95 -3.90 -25.93
CA THR A 80 -23.72 -4.69 -26.00
C THR A 80 -22.59 -3.90 -25.36
N SER A 81 -21.99 -4.43 -24.28
CA SER A 81 -20.80 -3.84 -23.66
C SER A 81 -19.55 -4.57 -24.11
N TYR A 82 -18.59 -3.81 -24.65
CA TYR A 82 -17.23 -4.28 -24.93
C TYR A 82 -16.32 -3.69 -23.88
N THR A 83 -15.75 -4.53 -23.03
CA THR A 83 -14.75 -4.11 -22.05
C THR A 83 -13.39 -4.56 -22.55
N ARG A 84 -12.52 -3.59 -22.86
CA ARG A 84 -11.13 -3.83 -23.27
C ARG A 84 -10.19 -3.40 -22.17
N ASP A 85 -9.28 -4.29 -21.81
CA ASP A 85 -8.16 -3.97 -20.95
C ASP A 85 -7.19 -3.05 -21.69
N THR A 86 -6.92 -1.86 -21.16
CA THR A 86 -5.98 -0.90 -21.78
C THR A 86 -4.51 -1.30 -21.55
N GLY A 87 -4.26 -2.30 -20.69
CA GLY A 87 -2.92 -2.65 -20.22
C GLY A 87 -2.38 -1.70 -19.16
N GLU A 88 -3.07 -0.59 -18.87
CA GLU A 88 -2.67 0.36 -17.84
C GLU A 88 -3.10 -0.13 -16.45
N ARG A 89 -2.19 0.00 -15.50
CA ARG A 89 -2.32 -0.48 -14.13
C ARG A 89 -2.01 0.68 -13.19
N VAL A 90 -3.03 1.24 -12.56
CA VAL A 90 -2.82 2.18 -11.45
C VAL A 90 -2.75 1.35 -10.18
N GLN A 91 -1.53 1.13 -9.68
CA GLN A 91 -1.28 0.37 -8.48
C GLN A 91 -1.04 1.33 -7.31
N ALA A 92 -2.02 1.46 -6.42
CA ALA A 92 -1.88 2.27 -5.20
C ALA A 92 -0.91 1.64 -4.20
N THR A 93 -0.83 0.30 -4.14
CA THR A 93 -0.06 -0.41 -3.11
C THR A 93 1.46 -0.17 -3.18
N PRO A 94 2.13 -0.23 -4.35
CA PRO A 94 3.57 0.05 -4.46
C PRO A 94 3.89 1.53 -4.23
N CYS A 95 3.09 2.45 -4.80
CA CYS A 95 3.35 3.88 -4.64
C CYS A 95 3.12 4.34 -3.20
N CYS A 96 2.07 3.84 -2.54
CA CYS A 96 1.85 4.10 -1.12
C CYS A 96 2.95 3.47 -0.26
N GLY A 97 3.44 2.27 -0.56
CA GLY A 97 4.51 1.63 0.21
C GLY A 97 5.88 2.32 0.07
N ILE A 98 6.27 2.73 -1.15
CA ILE A 98 7.53 3.45 -1.38
C ILE A 98 7.47 4.87 -0.82
N CYS A 99 6.43 5.64 -1.16
CA CYS A 99 6.31 7.02 -0.70
C CYS A 99 6.13 7.11 0.82
N ALA A 100 5.37 6.19 1.43
CA ALA A 100 5.24 6.14 2.88
C ALA A 100 6.53 5.65 3.55
N GLY A 101 7.26 4.69 2.96
CA GLY A 101 8.56 4.27 3.47
C GLY A 101 9.59 5.40 3.50
N ILE A 102 9.66 6.18 2.42
CA ILE A 102 10.49 7.40 2.35
C ILE A 102 10.02 8.42 3.40
N GLY A 103 8.71 8.65 3.52
CA GLY A 103 8.14 9.57 4.51
C GLY A 103 8.49 9.19 5.96
N ILE A 104 8.42 7.90 6.31
CA ILE A 104 8.80 7.38 7.63
C ILE A 104 10.28 7.65 7.90
N ILE A 105 11.17 7.42 6.92
CA ILE A 105 12.61 7.63 7.07
C ILE A 105 12.93 9.12 7.24
N ILE A 106 12.31 9.99 6.44
CA ILE A 106 12.50 11.44 6.54
C ILE A 106 12.05 11.95 7.91
N VAL A 107 10.86 11.54 8.36
CA VAL A 107 10.34 11.94 9.66
C VAL A 107 11.25 11.43 10.79
N ALA A 108 11.70 10.17 10.72
CA ALA A 108 12.65 9.63 11.70
C ALA A 108 13.99 10.39 11.71
N ALA A 109 14.50 10.81 10.55
CA ALA A 109 15.72 11.60 10.43
C ALA A 109 15.57 13.02 10.99
N MET A 110 14.44 13.69 10.71
CA MET A 110 14.14 15.03 11.24
C MET A 110 14.08 15.04 12.77
N PHE A 111 13.54 13.98 13.38
CA PHE A 111 13.57 13.84 14.84
C PHE A 111 14.96 13.44 15.34
N GLY A 112 15.73 12.66 14.56
CA GLY A 112 17.08 12.20 14.91
C GLY A 112 18.11 13.31 15.13
N GLU A 113 18.02 14.44 14.43
CA GLU A 113 18.94 15.58 14.61
C GLU A 113 18.88 16.18 16.03
N GLY A 114 17.76 16.00 16.74
CA GLY A 114 17.60 16.45 18.13
C GLY A 114 18.07 15.46 19.20
N LEU A 115 18.43 14.22 18.83
CA LEU A 115 18.57 13.12 19.80
C LEU A 115 20.00 12.73 20.20
N GLY A 116 21.04 13.15 19.48
CA GLY A 116 22.42 12.74 19.77
C GLY A 116 22.54 11.20 19.89
N ASP A 117 22.96 10.71 21.05
CA ASP A 117 23.16 9.27 21.32
C ASP A 117 21.86 8.45 21.46
N LEU A 118 20.71 9.10 21.66
CA LEU A 118 19.41 8.42 21.74
C LEU A 118 18.90 7.98 20.36
N MET A 119 19.62 8.27 19.27
CA MET A 119 19.23 7.92 17.89
C MET A 119 18.96 6.41 17.69
N VAL A 120 19.57 5.56 18.53
CA VAL A 120 19.34 4.11 18.56
C VAL A 120 17.85 3.77 18.82
N TYR A 121 17.12 4.63 19.53
CA TYR A 121 15.67 4.47 19.78
C TYR A 121 14.79 4.76 18.56
N LEU A 122 15.35 5.29 17.47
CA LEU A 122 14.66 5.50 16.18
C LEU A 122 14.87 4.34 15.19
N ILE A 123 15.72 3.36 15.53
CA ILE A 123 15.98 2.18 14.68
C ILE A 123 14.70 1.46 14.25
N PRO A 124 13.70 1.23 15.11
CA PRO A 124 12.44 0.59 14.70
C PRO A 124 11.72 1.38 13.59
N GLY A 125 11.75 2.71 13.65
CA GLY A 125 11.21 3.60 12.62
C GLY A 125 11.93 3.46 11.27
N PHE A 126 13.27 3.51 11.27
CA PHE A 126 14.06 3.31 10.05
C PHE A 126 13.86 1.92 9.45
N ALA A 127 13.86 0.88 10.28
CA ALA A 127 13.60 -0.49 9.85
C ALA A 127 12.19 -0.64 9.26
N ALA A 128 11.18 -0.02 9.86
CA ALA A 128 9.82 -0.02 9.34
C ALA A 128 9.73 0.63 7.94
N GLY A 129 10.42 1.75 7.72
CA GLY A 129 10.47 2.43 6.44
C GLY A 129 11.13 1.57 5.35
N VAL A 130 12.25 0.91 5.67
CA VAL A 130 12.92 -0.02 4.75
C VAL A 130 12.04 -1.23 4.43
N ILE A 131 11.38 -1.81 5.44
CA ILE A 131 10.49 -2.95 5.25
C ILE A 131 9.26 -2.57 4.42
N ALA A 132 8.72 -1.35 4.57
CA ALA A 132 7.62 -0.86 3.74
C ALA A 132 8.02 -0.74 2.25
N MET A 133 9.25 -0.29 1.98
CA MET A 133 9.79 -0.25 0.60
C MET A 133 9.99 -1.66 0.03
N ILE A 134 10.54 -2.59 0.82
CA ILE A 134 10.69 -3.99 0.40
C ILE A 134 9.31 -4.63 0.15
N ALA A 135 8.32 -4.35 1.00
CA ALA A 135 6.95 -4.83 0.82
C ALA A 135 6.36 -4.38 -0.52
N ALA A 136 6.59 -3.12 -0.90
CA ALA A 136 6.17 -2.57 -2.18
C ALA A 136 6.87 -3.25 -3.38
N ILE A 137 8.18 -3.49 -3.29
CA ILE A 137 8.95 -4.19 -4.34
C ILE A 137 8.45 -5.64 -4.48
N VAL A 138 8.29 -6.36 -3.37
CA VAL A 138 7.78 -7.74 -3.36
C VAL A 138 6.38 -7.80 -3.95
N PHE A 139 5.50 -6.84 -3.62
CA PHE A 139 4.19 -6.75 -4.25
C PHE A 139 4.32 -6.55 -5.77
N ALA A 140 5.17 -5.63 -6.24
CA ALA A 140 5.37 -5.39 -7.66
C ALA A 140 5.90 -6.62 -8.43
N LEU A 141 6.73 -7.45 -7.79
CA LEU A 141 7.29 -8.67 -8.39
C LEU A 141 6.33 -9.86 -8.36
N GLU A 142 5.59 -10.05 -7.25
CA GLU A 142 4.73 -11.22 -7.06
C GLU A 142 3.32 -11.04 -7.59
N TYR A 143 2.87 -9.79 -7.74
CA TYR A 143 1.52 -9.50 -8.18
C TYR A 143 1.33 -9.88 -9.65
N LYS A 144 0.54 -10.93 -9.88
CA LYS A 144 0.23 -11.45 -11.23
C LYS A 144 -1.00 -10.80 -11.88
N GLY A 145 -1.81 -10.06 -11.11
CA GLY A 145 -3.02 -9.41 -11.62
C GLY A 145 -4.21 -10.36 -11.81
N PRO A 146 -5.45 -9.82 -11.84
CA PRO A 146 -6.67 -10.61 -11.92
C PRO A 146 -6.93 -11.28 -13.29
N TRP A 147 -6.09 -11.03 -14.30
CA TRP A 147 -6.36 -11.43 -15.69
C TRP A 147 -5.33 -12.40 -16.29
N THR A 148 -4.37 -12.92 -15.51
CA THR A 148 -3.43 -13.97 -15.98
C THR A 148 -4.10 -15.31 -16.29
N GLY A 149 -5.38 -15.46 -15.96
CA GLY A 149 -6.18 -16.66 -16.27
C GLY A 149 -7.16 -16.52 -17.43
N THR A 150 -7.31 -15.33 -18.02
CA THR A 150 -8.29 -15.03 -19.10
C THR A 150 -7.68 -14.90 -20.48
N ALA A 151 -6.35 -15.09 -20.61
CA ALA A 151 -5.70 -15.27 -21.90
C ALA A 151 -5.67 -16.77 -22.24
N TYR A 152 -6.83 -17.30 -22.64
CA TYR A 152 -6.95 -18.56 -23.38
C TYR A 152 -7.80 -18.31 -24.61
#